data_AF-A0A821VB58-F1
#
_entry.id   AF-A0A821VB58-F1
#
_cell.length_a   1.000
_cell.length_b   1.000
_cell.length_c   1.000
_cell.angle_alpha   90.00
_cell.angle_beta   90.00
_cell.angle_gamma   90.00
#
_symmetry.space_group_name_H-M   'P 1'
#
loop_
_entity.id
_entity.type
_entity.pdbx_description
1 polymer ?
#
loop_
_entity_poly.entity_id
_entity_poly.type
_entity_poly.pdbx_seq_one_letter_code
_entity_poly.pdbx_strand_id
1 'polypeptide(L)' 'ILYTIYAGVGAVVFSIFLAVDTQMIMGGKRHEISAEDHVFASLMLYIDIVYIFIYILSLIGNRE' A
#
# COMPACT_ATOMS: atom_id res chain seq x y z
N ILE A 1 3.97 -9.82 21.21
CA ILE A 1 3.32 -8.52 21.55
C ILE A 1 3.96 -7.36 20.79
N LEU A 2 5.23 -6.99 21.02
CA LEU A 2 5.85 -5.85 20.31
C LEU A 2 5.83 -6.02 18.78
N TYR A 3 6.15 -7.22 18.28
CA TYR A 3 6.08 -7.55 16.86
C TYR A 3 4.65 -7.40 16.29
N THR A 4 3.65 -7.87 17.04
CA THR A 4 2.23 -7.76 16.67
C THR A 4 1.78 -6.30 16.60
N ILE A 5 2.20 -5.47 17.55
CA ILE A 5 1.91 -4.04 17.56
C ILE A 5 2.58 -3.35 16.36
N TYR A 6 3.85 -3.65 16.11
CA TYR A 6 4.59 -3.13 14.96
C TYR A 6 3.91 -3.49 13.64
N ALA A 7 3.51 -4.75 13.47
CA ALA A 7 2.82 -5.20 12.27
C ALA A 7 1.42 -4.57 12.12
N GLY A 8 0.69 -4.40 13.24
CA GLY A 8 -0.62 -3.74 13.23
C GLY A 8 -0.53 -2.27 12.82
N VAL A 9 0.42 -1.53 13.39
CA VAL A 9 0.68 -0.13 13.01
C VAL A 9 1.11 -0.04 11.55
N GLY A 10 2.03 -0.91 11.11
CA GLY A 10 2.48 -0.99 9.72
C GLY A 10 1.32 -1.21 8.75
N ALA A 11 0.45 -2.18 9.01
CA ALA A 11 -0.72 -2.45 8.17
C ALA A 11 -1.66 -1.24 8.04
N VAL A 12 -1.92 -0.53 9.14
CA VAL A 12 -2.79 0.67 9.14
C VAL A 12 -2.13 1.81 8.36
N VAL A 13 -0.85 2.09 8.60
CA VAL A 13 -0.13 3.18 7.93
C VAL A 13 -0.07 2.96 6.43
N PHE A 14 0.33 1.77 5.98
CA PHE A 14 0.38 1.47 4.54
C PHE A 14 -0.99 1.43 3.88
N SER A 15 -2.05 1.06 4.62
CA SER A 15 -3.42 1.16 4.09
C SER A 15 -3.85 2.62 3.87
N ILE A 16 -3.41 3.55 4.72
CA ILE A 16 -3.63 4.98 4.53
C ILE A 16 -2.82 5.49 3.32
N PHE A 17 -1.56 5.08 3.16
CA PHE A 17 -0.76 5.42 1.99
C PHE A 17 -1.40 4.92 0.69
N LEU A 18 -1.85 3.67 0.65
CA LEU A 18 -2.56 3.12 -0.50
C LEU A 18 -3.81 3.95 -0.85
N ALA A 19 -4.57 4.38 0.15
CA ALA A 19 -5.74 5.23 -0.06
C ALA A 19 -5.36 6.61 -0.62
N VAL A 20 -4.30 7.23 -0.10
CA VAL A 20 -3.79 8.53 -0.58
C VAL A 20 -3.26 8.42 -2.02
N ASP A 21 -2.45 7.42 -2.31
CA ASP A 21 -1.83 7.21 -3.62
C ASP A 21 -2.89 6.90 -4.67
N THR A 22 -3.88 6.06 -4.33
CA THR A 22 -5.03 5.80 -5.21
C THR A 22 -5.80 7.08 -5.51
N GLN A 23 -6.04 7.94 -4.50
CA GLN A 23 -6.70 9.23 -4.72
C GLN A 23 -5.86 10.18 -5.58
N MET A 24 -4.54 10.18 -5.43
CA MET A 24 -3.65 11.00 -6.26
C MET A 24 -3.64 10.55 -7.73
N ILE A 25 -3.73 9.24 -7.97
CA ILE A 25 -3.78 8.65 -9.31
C ILE A 25 -5.15 8.89 -9.97
N MET A 26 -6.25 8.72 -9.22
CA MET A 26 -7.63 8.73 -9.75
C MET A 26 -8.33 10.10 -9.66
N GLY A 27 -7.95 10.97 -8.72
CA GLY A 27 -8.74 12.09 -8.21
C GLY A 27 -8.90 13.32 -9.10
N GLY A 28 -8.63 13.25 -10.41
CA GLY A 28 -8.90 14.41 -11.28
C GLY A 28 -8.15 14.52 -12.60
N LYS A 29 -7.51 13.44 -13.08
CA LYS A 29 -6.81 13.51 -14.36
C LYS A 29 -7.80 13.55 -15.53
N ARG A 30 -8.04 14.76 -16.05
CA ARG A 30 -8.74 15.02 -17.32
C ARG A 30 -7.84 14.89 -18.57
N HIS A 31 -6.55 14.64 -18.37
CA HIS A 31 -5.57 14.43 -19.43
C HIS A 31 -5.11 12.96 -19.42
N GLU A 32 -4.88 12.41 -20.60
CA GLU A 32 -4.34 11.05 -20.75
C GLU A 32 -3.03 10.92 -19.97
N ILE A 33 -2.97 9.91 -19.11
CA ILE A 33 -1.77 9.56 -18.34
C ILE A 33 -0.74 9.01 -19.33
N SER A 34 0.48 9.57 -19.35
CA SER A 34 1.57 9.02 -20.15
C SER A 34 1.83 7.56 -19.78
N ALA A 35 2.28 6.73 -20.72
CA ALA A 35 2.62 5.33 -20.44
C ALA A 35 3.64 5.20 -19.29
N GLU A 36 4.60 6.12 -19.20
CA GLU A 36 5.58 6.17 -18.11
C GLU A 36 4.94 6.48 -16.75
N ASP A 37 4.03 7.45 -16.71
CA ASP A 37 3.27 7.78 -15.50
C ASP A 37 2.38 6.62 -15.06
N HIS A 38 1.85 5.83 -16.00
CA HIS A 38 1.03 4.65 -15.71
C HIS A 38 1.87 3.53 -15.09
N VAL A 39 3.07 3.27 -15.61
CA VAL A 39 4.01 2.29 -15.05
C VAL A 39 4.45 2.73 -13.65
N PHE A 40 4.78 4.00 -13.46
CA PHE A 40 5.18 4.54 -12.17
C PHE A 40 4.06 4.45 -11.13
N ALA A 41 2.84 4.86 -11.49
CA ALA A 41 1.66 4.74 -10.64
C ALA A 41 1.38 3.29 -10.24
N SER A 42 1.50 2.35 -11.19
CA SER A 42 1.31 0.92 -10.93
C SER A 42 2.37 0.37 -9.98
N LEU A 43 3.63 0.81 -10.11
CA LEU A 43 4.71 0.40 -9.22
C LEU A 43 4.50 0.92 -7.78
N MET A 44 4.06 2.17 -7.63
CA MET A 44 3.75 2.78 -6.34
C MET A 44 2.64 1.98 -5.61
N LEU A 45 1.52 1.73 -6.29
CA LEU A 45 0.44 0.91 -5.73
C LEU A 45 0.89 -0.52 -5.41
N TYR A 46 1.72 -1.13 -6.26
CA TYR A 46 2.24 -2.48 -6.02
C TYR A 46 3.03 -2.58 -4.73
N ILE A 47 3.93 -1.63 -4.50
CA ILE A 47 4.78 -1.60 -3.30
C ILE A 47 3.91 -1.52 -2.04
N ASP A 48 2.91 -0.63 -2.03
CA ASP A 48 1.99 -0.50 -0.89
C ASP A 48 1.22 -1.80 -0.61
N ILE A 49 0.69 -2.45 -1.65
CA ILE A 49 -0.05 -3.70 -1.51
C ILE A 49 0.84 -4.81 -0.95
N VAL A 50 2.09 -4.92 -1.42
CA VAL A 50 3.04 -5.93 -0.92
C VAL A 50 3.36 -5.70 0.56
N TYR A 51 3.58 -4.47 0.99
CA TYR A 51 3.82 -4.17 2.40
C TYR A 51 2.61 -4.47 3.27
N ILE A 52 1.40 -4.07 2.85
CA ILE A 52 0.16 -4.43 3.55
C ILE A 52 0.04 -5.95 3.69
N PHE A 53 0.29 -6.69 2.61
CA PHE A 53 0.25 -8.16 2.63
C PHE A 53 1.25 -8.76 3.61
N ILE A 54 2.50 -8.28 3.62
CA ILE A 54 3.53 -8.73 4.57
C ILE A 54 3.09 -8.45 6.01
N TYR A 55 2.57 -7.25 6.31
CA TYR A 55 2.11 -6.93 7.66
C TYR A 55 0.91 -7.78 8.09
N ILE A 56 -0.03 -8.06 7.19
CA ILE A 56 -1.16 -8.97 7.46
C ILE A 56 -0.65 -10.39 7.71
N LEU A 57 0.29 -10.89 6.90
CA LEU A 57 0.92 -12.19 7.13
C LEU A 57 1.66 -12.23 8.47
N SER A 58 2.35 -11.17 8.86
CA SER A 58 3.01 -11.06 10.17
C SER A 58 2.02 -11.09 11.34
N LEU A 59 0.79 -10.62 11.14
CA LEU A 59 -0.27 -10.64 12.16
C LEU A 59 -0.94 -12.01 12.28
N ILE A 60 -1.19 -12.70 11.16
CA ILE A 60 -1.97 -13.95 11.12
C ILE A 60 -1.06 -15.19 11.14
N GLY A 61 0.12 -15.10 10.54
CA GLY A 61 1.10 -16.17 10.39
C GLY A 61 2.03 -16.35 11.59
N ASN A 62 1.95 -15.49 12.61
CA ASN A 62 2.65 -15.68 13.87
C ASN A 62 1.94 -16.74 14.72
N ARG A 63 2.04 -17.99 14.25
CA ARG A 63 1.74 -19.20 15.00
C ARG A 63 3.07 -19.66 15.57
N GLU A 64 3.10 -19.86 16.88
CA GLU A 64 4.29 -20.16 17.70
C GLU A 64 5.39 -20.99 17.01
#